data_AF-A0A8S3RZI9-F1
#
_entry.id   AF-A0A8S3RZI9-F1
#
_cell.length_a   1.000
_cell.length_b   1.000
_cell.length_c   1.000
_cell.angle_alpha   90.00
_cell.angle_beta   90.00
_cell.angle_gamma   90.00
#
_symmetry.space_group_name_H-M   'P 1'
#
loop_
_entity.id
_entity.type
_entity.pdbx_description
1 polymer ?
#
loop_
_entity_poly.entity_id
_entity_poly.type
_entity_poly.pdbx_seq_one_letter_code
_entity_poly.pdbx_strand_id
1 'polypeptide(L)'
;MLDIFNKFKVTRTSLIIEQICANGKFDLQKIIPDHSLLTWEITLKFSQSNKNAAQPKNNRKTKTKYDIKNIPEDWLSSESALNDIDIIIQNLEFSNVTQDKINNMYDAFVNVIKTEMSTKLSSKVIVLSDGVNNKRRRCKKPWWSEELTELWNDVCASEKIWIKCKIQNQKKFFRQVFVNKRKLFDKAVQKAKRQYWYSMQEELSNSCGNPKEFWRKIGKIGVGSERQNYIPMEVKLDNGQISSDKDEVLNKWKCDFSNMFNRNDDSDVNICENDVDVIYDDMLDCEISVEEVFNVLKCSKNGKSPGYDEIPVELYKNQTMLNALTRVFNICFDSGKVPAMWSKGIITPIPKSSTSDPRDPLSYRGITLAPVSYKLYCGVLNSLD
;
A
#
# COMPACT_ATOMS: atom_id res chain seq x y z
N MET A 1 -22.77 -12.25 8.79
CA MET A 1 -22.77 -12.12 10.26
C MET A 1 -22.67 -13.53 10.82
N LEU A 2 -21.56 -13.87 11.45
CA LEU A 2 -21.25 -15.22 11.94
C LEU A 2 -21.47 -15.22 13.46
N ASP A 3 -22.69 -15.56 13.90
CA ASP A 3 -22.99 -15.82 15.31
C ASP A 3 -22.40 -17.19 15.69
N ILE A 4 -21.12 -17.23 16.05
CA ILE A 4 -20.37 -18.49 16.18
C ILE A 4 -20.57 -19.19 17.55
N PHE A 5 -21.19 -18.55 18.54
CA PHE A 5 -21.35 -19.18 19.87
C PHE A 5 -22.74 -18.93 20.45
N ASN A 6 -23.61 -19.95 20.37
CA ASN A 6 -25.00 -19.82 20.82
C ASN A 6 -25.20 -20.24 22.29
N LYS A 7 -24.27 -21.01 22.88
CA LYS A 7 -24.38 -21.40 24.30
C LYS A 7 -23.04 -21.83 24.88
N PHE A 8 -22.70 -21.22 26.01
CA PHE A 8 -21.49 -21.47 26.80
C PHE A 8 -21.89 -22.08 28.13
N LYS A 9 -21.30 -23.22 28.50
CA LYS A 9 -21.55 -23.86 29.80
C LYS A 9 -20.25 -24.34 30.43
N VAL A 10 -20.03 -23.94 31.67
CA VAL A 10 -18.96 -24.45 32.54
C VAL A 10 -19.59 -25.48 33.47
N THR A 11 -19.09 -26.71 33.47
CA THR A 11 -19.57 -27.77 34.36
C THR A 11 -18.40 -28.24 35.22
N ARG A 12 -18.56 -28.17 36.55
CA ARG A 12 -17.56 -28.73 37.46
C ARG A 12 -17.53 -30.24 37.32
N THR A 13 -16.33 -30.81 37.28
CA THR A 13 -16.14 -32.28 37.19
C THR A 13 -16.77 -33.01 38.37
N SER A 14 -16.85 -32.40 39.56
CA SER A 14 -17.55 -32.96 40.72
C SER A 14 -19.02 -33.27 40.43
N LEU A 15 -19.75 -32.36 39.78
CA LEU A 15 -21.18 -32.54 39.44
C LEU A 15 -21.40 -33.65 38.40
N ILE A 16 -20.45 -33.83 37.47
CA ILE A 16 -20.52 -34.90 36.44
C ILE A 16 -20.31 -36.27 37.10
N ILE A 17 -19.35 -36.35 38.04
CA ILE A 17 -19.05 -37.59 38.76
C ILE A 17 -20.22 -37.98 39.65
N GLU A 18 -20.84 -37.03 40.37
CA GLU A 18 -22.06 -37.28 41.16
C GLU A 18 -23.21 -37.84 40.30
N GLN A 19 -23.45 -37.29 39.09
CA GLN A 19 -24.47 -37.79 38.16
C GLN A 19 -24.16 -39.20 37.61
N ILE A 20 -22.89 -39.54 37.43
CA ILE A 20 -22.47 -40.87 36.96
C ILE A 20 -22.55 -41.90 38.09
N CYS A 21 -22.19 -41.52 39.31
CA CYS A 21 -22.32 -42.37 40.50
C CYS A 21 -23.80 -42.61 40.84
N ALA A 22 -24.68 -41.60 40.71
CA ALA A 22 -26.12 -41.76 40.89
C ALA A 22 -26.78 -42.74 39.89
N ASN A 23 -26.18 -42.92 38.72
CA ASN A 23 -26.61 -43.89 37.71
C ASN A 23 -25.96 -45.28 37.85
N GLY A 24 -25.28 -45.55 38.98
CA GLY A 24 -24.90 -46.89 39.43
C GLY A 24 -23.77 -47.57 38.65
N LYS A 25 -22.99 -46.85 37.84
CA LYS A 25 -21.98 -47.50 36.96
C LYS A 25 -20.52 -47.44 37.41
N PHE A 26 -20.15 -46.63 38.41
CA PHE A 26 -18.78 -46.59 38.93
C PHE A 26 -18.73 -46.11 40.39
N ASP A 27 -17.99 -46.84 41.24
CA ASP A 27 -17.68 -46.44 42.62
C ASP A 27 -16.23 -45.93 42.68
N LEU A 28 -16.05 -44.60 42.69
CA LEU A 28 -14.75 -43.94 42.64
C LEU A 28 -14.45 -43.29 43.99
N GLN A 29 -13.89 -44.07 44.94
CA GLN A 29 -13.43 -43.57 46.24
C GLN A 29 -12.05 -42.87 46.20
N LYS A 30 -11.68 -42.16 45.12
CA LYS A 30 -10.42 -41.41 45.07
C LYS A 30 -10.56 -40.01 44.47
N ILE A 31 -10.10 -39.05 45.27
CA ILE A 31 -9.79 -37.62 45.02
C ILE A 31 -10.30 -37.11 43.67
N ILE A 32 -11.41 -36.38 43.72
CA ILE A 32 -12.01 -35.71 42.58
C ILE A 32 -11.11 -34.52 42.18
N PRO A 33 -10.68 -34.42 40.91
CA PRO A 33 -9.90 -33.27 40.44
C PRO A 33 -10.74 -31.98 40.46
N ASP A 34 -10.16 -30.85 40.88
CA ASP A 34 -10.88 -29.59 41.08
C ASP A 34 -11.03 -28.73 39.79
N HIS A 35 -10.93 -29.38 38.62
CA HIS A 35 -10.93 -28.71 37.32
C HIS A 35 -12.35 -28.63 36.73
N SER A 36 -12.68 -27.53 36.06
CA SER A 36 -13.98 -27.38 35.39
C SER A 36 -13.90 -27.71 33.90
N LEU A 37 -14.87 -28.45 33.37
CA LEU A 37 -15.02 -28.72 31.95
C LEU A 37 -15.80 -27.57 31.29
N LEU A 38 -15.16 -26.96 30.29
CA LEU A 38 -15.83 -26.01 29.41
C LEU A 38 -16.42 -26.74 28.21
N THR A 39 -17.71 -26.54 27.97
CA THR A 39 -18.42 -27.06 26.81
C THR A 39 -19.17 -25.93 26.10
N TRP A 40 -19.10 -25.90 24.77
CA TRP A 40 -19.88 -24.98 23.95
C TRP A 40 -20.45 -25.70 22.74
N GLU A 41 -21.59 -25.22 22.28
CA GLU A 41 -22.30 -25.73 21.11
C GLU A 41 -22.16 -24.73 19.95
N ILE A 42 -21.66 -25.21 18.80
CA ILE A 42 -21.48 -24.40 17.60
C ILE A 42 -22.54 -24.82 16.58
N THR A 43 -23.41 -23.89 16.20
CA THR A 43 -24.39 -24.11 15.12
C THR A 43 -23.88 -23.42 13.86
N LEU A 44 -23.33 -24.19 12.92
CA LEU A 44 -22.87 -23.66 11.64
C LEU A 44 -24.04 -23.57 10.66
N LYS A 45 -24.60 -22.37 10.46
CA LYS A 45 -25.56 -22.12 9.37
C LYS A 45 -24.81 -21.92 8.06
N PHE A 46 -24.82 -22.93 7.20
CA PHE A 46 -24.32 -22.80 5.84
C PHE A 46 -25.42 -22.19 4.97
N SER A 47 -25.37 -20.88 4.73
CA SER A 47 -26.18 -20.29 3.66
C SER A 47 -25.53 -20.67 2.33
N GLN A 48 -26.10 -21.63 1.60
CA GLN A 48 -25.86 -21.69 0.17
C GLN A 48 -26.44 -20.40 -0.41
N SER A 49 -25.58 -19.42 -0.67
CA SER A 49 -25.93 -18.33 -1.56
C SER A 49 -26.26 -18.97 -2.90
N ASN A 50 -27.55 -19.00 -3.26
CA ASN A 50 -27.95 -19.23 -4.64
C ASN A 50 -27.20 -18.19 -5.47
N LYS A 51 -26.16 -18.64 -6.17
CA LYS A 51 -25.51 -17.90 -7.23
C LYS A 51 -26.53 -17.81 -8.36
N ASN A 52 -27.49 -16.91 -8.22
CA ASN A 52 -28.21 -16.40 -9.37
C ASN A 52 -27.15 -15.88 -10.34
N ALA A 53 -27.22 -16.37 -11.57
CA ALA A 53 -26.24 -16.22 -12.62
C ALA A 53 -25.65 -14.81 -12.66
N ALA A 54 -24.46 -14.66 -12.08
CA ALA A 54 -23.65 -13.48 -12.28
C ALA A 54 -23.17 -13.51 -13.73
N GLN A 55 -23.61 -12.53 -14.52
CA GLN A 55 -22.96 -12.23 -15.79
C GLN A 55 -21.45 -12.08 -15.56
N PRO A 56 -20.60 -12.53 -16.49
CA PRO A 56 -19.16 -12.55 -16.30
C PRO A 56 -18.60 -11.12 -16.39
N LYS A 57 -18.63 -10.35 -15.30
CA LYS A 57 -17.83 -9.13 -15.16
C LYS A 57 -16.50 -9.49 -14.51
N ASN A 58 -15.64 -10.16 -15.27
CA ASN A 58 -14.25 -10.46 -14.87
C ASN A 58 -13.27 -9.46 -15.51
N ASN A 59 -13.55 -8.16 -15.42
CA ASN A 59 -12.53 -7.14 -15.68
C ASN A 59 -11.80 -6.88 -14.36
N ARG A 60 -10.78 -7.70 -14.06
CA ARG A 60 -9.86 -7.38 -12.96
C ARG A 60 -9.28 -6.01 -13.24
N LYS A 61 -9.39 -5.07 -12.28
CA LYS A 61 -8.83 -3.74 -12.44
C LYS A 61 -7.32 -3.85 -12.67
N THR A 62 -6.82 -3.30 -13.76
CA THR A 62 -5.39 -3.22 -14.05
C THR A 62 -4.90 -1.81 -13.80
N LYS A 63 -3.65 -1.68 -13.35
CA LYS A 63 -2.95 -0.40 -13.28
C LYS A 63 -1.64 -0.50 -14.03
N THR A 64 -1.40 0.42 -14.95
CA THR A 64 -0.13 0.54 -15.66
C THR A 64 0.88 1.23 -14.74
N LYS A 65 2.08 0.66 -14.63
CA LYS A 65 3.20 1.26 -13.91
C LYS A 65 4.36 1.50 -14.87
N TYR A 66 4.66 2.76 -15.12
CA TYR A 66 5.78 3.20 -15.95
C TYR A 66 7.13 3.08 -15.23
N ASP A 67 8.19 2.79 -15.99
CA ASP A 67 9.57 2.81 -15.49
C ASP A 67 10.14 4.24 -15.50
N ILE A 68 9.97 4.92 -14.37
CA ILE A 68 10.45 6.29 -14.15
C ILE A 68 11.96 6.39 -13.94
N LYS A 69 12.70 5.28 -13.89
CA LYS A 69 14.15 5.30 -13.67
C LYS A 69 14.95 5.47 -14.96
N ASN A 70 14.42 4.96 -16.06
CA ASN A 70 15.06 4.94 -17.36
C ASN A 70 14.12 5.63 -18.35
N ILE A 71 13.96 6.95 -18.18
CA ILE A 71 13.15 7.77 -19.09
C ILE A 71 14.04 8.12 -20.29
N PRO A 72 13.64 7.79 -21.53
CA PRO A 72 14.37 8.22 -22.73
C PRO A 72 14.44 9.75 -22.80
N GLU A 73 15.57 10.33 -23.23
CA GLU A 73 15.70 11.79 -23.36
C GLU A 73 14.68 12.38 -24.34
N ASP A 74 14.34 11.61 -25.37
CA ASP A 74 13.42 11.94 -26.46
C ASP A 74 11.96 11.53 -26.21
N TRP A 75 11.61 11.20 -24.96
CA TRP A 75 10.27 10.70 -24.63
C TRP A 75 9.15 11.70 -24.98
N LEU A 76 9.44 13.00 -25.06
CA LEU A 76 8.50 14.06 -25.48
C LEU A 76 9.07 14.89 -26.65
N SER A 77 9.65 14.21 -27.64
CA SER A 77 10.19 14.84 -28.86
C SER A 77 9.38 14.53 -30.13
N SER A 78 8.17 13.97 -30.00
CA SER A 78 7.29 13.70 -31.15
C SER A 78 6.79 15.02 -31.73
N GLU A 79 6.99 15.27 -33.02
CA GLU A 79 6.54 16.50 -33.69
C GLU A 79 5.04 16.73 -33.53
N SER A 80 4.23 15.66 -33.61
CA SER A 80 2.79 15.72 -33.34
C SER A 80 2.51 16.22 -31.93
N ALA A 81 3.16 15.63 -30.92
CA ALA A 81 2.92 16.00 -29.53
C ALA A 81 3.38 17.42 -29.21
N LEU A 82 4.49 17.86 -29.80
CA LEU A 82 5.00 19.23 -29.67
C LEU A 82 4.02 20.24 -30.27
N ASN A 83 3.53 19.97 -31.49
CA ASN A 83 2.55 20.81 -32.16
C ASN A 83 1.23 20.82 -31.39
N ASP A 84 0.77 19.67 -30.89
CA ASP A 84 -0.47 19.59 -30.10
C ASP A 84 -0.35 20.41 -28.82
N ILE A 85 0.75 20.28 -28.07
CA ILE A 85 1.01 21.07 -26.86
C ILE A 85 1.03 22.57 -27.18
N ASP A 86 1.73 22.97 -28.24
CA ASP A 86 1.85 24.37 -28.64
C ASP A 86 0.49 24.97 -29.03
N ILE A 87 -0.27 24.30 -29.89
CA ILE A 87 -1.62 24.72 -30.31
C ILE A 87 -2.55 24.84 -29.10
N ILE A 88 -2.54 23.84 -28.21
CA ILE A 88 -3.38 23.81 -27.01
C ILE A 88 -3.12 25.04 -26.12
N ILE A 89 -1.85 25.40 -25.92
CA ILE A 89 -1.46 26.53 -25.07
C ILE A 89 -1.72 27.88 -25.78
N GLN A 90 -1.33 28.01 -27.05
CA GLN A 90 -1.55 29.24 -27.84
C GLN A 90 -3.03 29.63 -27.91
N ASN A 91 -3.93 28.65 -28.08
CA ASN A 91 -5.37 28.90 -28.13
C ASN A 91 -5.91 29.61 -26.88
N LEU A 92 -5.25 29.45 -25.73
CA LEU A 92 -5.60 30.13 -24.49
C LEU A 92 -4.89 31.45 -24.31
N GLU A 93 -3.63 31.57 -24.72
CA GLU A 93 -2.87 32.83 -24.65
C GLU A 93 -3.59 33.98 -25.41
N PHE A 94 -4.25 33.68 -26.53
CA PHE A 94 -4.91 34.68 -27.36
C PHE A 94 -6.42 34.83 -27.14
N SER A 95 -7.00 34.18 -26.12
CA SER A 95 -8.45 34.24 -25.88
C SER A 95 -8.81 34.58 -24.44
N ASN A 96 -9.97 35.22 -24.22
CA ASN A 96 -10.45 35.49 -22.87
C ASN A 96 -10.50 34.19 -22.04
N VAL A 97 -9.72 34.17 -20.97
CA VAL A 97 -9.48 32.99 -20.15
C VAL A 97 -10.63 32.80 -19.15
N THR A 98 -11.49 31.83 -19.45
CA THR A 98 -12.56 31.37 -18.55
C THR A 98 -12.16 30.08 -17.83
N GLN A 99 -12.83 29.77 -16.72
CA GLN A 99 -12.56 28.56 -15.94
C GLN A 99 -12.70 27.27 -16.78
N ASP A 100 -13.74 27.19 -17.62
CA ASP A 100 -13.97 26.04 -18.49
C ASP A 100 -12.86 25.87 -19.53
N LYS A 101 -12.36 26.97 -20.10
CA LYS A 101 -11.27 26.91 -21.07
C LYS A 101 -9.98 26.41 -20.44
N ILE A 102 -9.62 26.89 -19.24
CA ILE A 102 -8.43 26.40 -18.52
C ILE A 102 -8.58 24.91 -18.21
N ASN A 103 -9.75 24.49 -17.72
CA ASN A 103 -10.00 23.09 -17.41
C ASN A 103 -9.82 22.21 -18.66
N ASN A 104 -10.45 22.59 -19.77
CA ASN A 104 -10.39 21.85 -21.03
C ASN A 104 -8.98 21.81 -21.62
N MET A 105 -8.24 22.93 -21.57
CA MET A 105 -6.85 22.96 -22.01
C MET A 105 -5.99 22.04 -21.15
N TYR A 106 -6.11 22.13 -19.83
CA TYR A 106 -5.26 21.35 -18.94
C TYR A 106 -5.55 19.84 -19.07
N ASP A 107 -6.82 19.46 -19.26
CA ASP A 107 -7.20 18.08 -19.58
C ASP A 107 -6.62 17.63 -20.92
N ALA A 108 -6.68 18.46 -21.97
CA ALA A 108 -6.09 18.17 -23.27
C ALA A 108 -4.55 18.02 -23.18
N PHE A 109 -3.89 18.93 -22.49
CA PHE A 109 -2.45 18.90 -22.21
C PHE A 109 -2.04 17.60 -21.51
N VAL A 110 -2.75 17.20 -20.44
CA VAL A 110 -2.50 15.94 -19.74
C VAL A 110 -2.75 14.73 -20.64
N ASN A 111 -3.74 14.76 -21.52
CA ASN A 111 -4.02 13.66 -22.44
C ASN A 111 -2.91 13.46 -23.49
N VAL A 112 -2.35 14.54 -24.04
CA VAL A 112 -1.19 14.47 -24.95
C VAL A 112 -0.01 13.81 -24.23
N ILE A 113 0.30 14.28 -23.01
CA ILE A 113 1.39 13.72 -22.20
C ILE A 113 1.16 12.24 -21.90
N LYS A 114 -0.03 11.86 -21.45
CA LYS A 114 -0.35 10.46 -21.15
C LYS A 114 -0.25 9.56 -22.38
N THR A 115 -0.58 10.09 -23.55
CA THR A 115 -0.45 9.37 -24.82
C THR A 115 1.01 9.09 -25.11
N GLU A 116 1.88 10.10 -25.06
CA GLU A 116 3.34 9.94 -25.25
C GLU A 116 3.97 9.04 -24.16
N MET A 117 3.52 9.14 -22.91
CA MET A 117 3.93 8.24 -21.83
C MET A 117 3.59 6.78 -22.18
N SER A 118 2.40 6.53 -22.71
CA SER A 118 1.95 5.17 -23.05
C SER A 118 2.70 4.54 -24.22
N THR A 119 3.16 5.35 -25.17
CA THR A 119 3.83 4.89 -26.38
C THR A 119 5.33 4.71 -26.18
N LYS A 120 5.99 5.63 -25.46
CA LYS A 120 7.45 5.70 -25.37
C LYS A 120 8.05 5.17 -24.07
N LEU A 121 7.30 5.15 -22.97
CA LEU A 121 7.83 4.65 -21.69
C LEU A 121 7.58 3.14 -21.54
N SER A 122 8.63 2.42 -21.11
CA SER A 122 8.47 1.03 -20.69
C SER A 122 7.51 0.95 -19.51
N SER A 123 6.53 0.04 -19.58
CA SER A 123 5.53 -0.11 -18.54
C SER A 123 5.24 -1.57 -18.19
N LYS A 124 4.74 -1.78 -16.97
CA LYS A 124 4.30 -3.09 -16.49
C LYS A 124 2.84 -2.99 -16.06
N VAL A 125 2.01 -3.88 -16.58
CA VAL A 125 0.61 -3.99 -16.17
C VAL A 125 0.53 -4.74 -14.86
N ILE A 126 0.01 -4.08 -13.83
CA ILE A 126 -0.22 -4.67 -12.51
C ILE A 126 -1.69 -5.03 -12.43
N VAL A 127 -1.98 -6.32 -12.25
CA VAL A 127 -3.33 -6.78 -11.97
C VAL A 127 -3.64 -6.50 -10.51
N LEU A 128 -4.60 -5.62 -10.24
CA LEU A 128 -5.09 -5.37 -8.90
C LEU A 128 -5.95 -6.57 -8.50
N SER A 129 -5.56 -7.26 -7.43
CA SER A 129 -6.37 -8.33 -6.86
C SER A 129 -7.48 -7.72 -6.01
N ASP A 130 -8.73 -7.99 -6.35
CA ASP A 130 -9.85 -7.76 -5.44
C ASP A 130 -9.76 -8.76 -4.29
N GLY A 131 -9.35 -8.29 -3.11
CA GLY A 131 -9.41 -9.05 -1.87
C GLY A 131 -8.25 -10.03 -1.61
N VAL A 132 -8.24 -10.51 -0.36
CA VAL A 132 -7.18 -11.23 0.35
C VAL A 132 -6.94 -12.63 -0.22
N ASN A 133 -6.38 -12.73 -1.43
CA ASN A 133 -5.71 -13.96 -1.85
C ASN A 133 -4.24 -13.93 -1.44
N ASN A 134 -4.02 -13.68 -0.14
CA ASN A 134 -2.76 -13.97 0.53
C ASN A 134 -2.67 -15.49 0.82
N LYS A 135 -2.78 -16.32 -0.22
CA LYS A 135 -1.88 -17.48 -0.25
C LYS A 135 -0.49 -16.90 -0.47
N ARG A 136 0.06 -16.25 0.56
CA ARG A 136 1.48 -15.87 0.61
C ARG A 136 2.18 -17.16 0.25
N ARG A 137 2.74 -17.25 -0.96
CA ARG A 137 3.69 -18.31 -1.29
C ARG A 137 4.66 -18.26 -0.12
N ARG A 138 4.71 -19.32 0.70
CA ARG A 138 5.64 -19.34 1.84
C ARG A 138 6.98 -18.97 1.26
N CYS A 139 7.51 -17.80 1.63
CA CYS A 139 8.79 -17.37 1.10
C CYS A 139 9.76 -18.52 1.38
N LYS A 140 10.34 -19.09 0.33
CA LYS A 140 11.39 -20.10 0.50
C LYS A 140 12.43 -19.45 1.41
N LYS A 141 12.88 -20.19 2.42
CA LYS A 141 13.84 -19.64 3.38
C LYS A 141 15.09 -19.18 2.59
N PRO A 142 15.56 -17.94 2.74
CA PRO A 142 16.60 -17.38 1.88
C PRO A 142 17.91 -18.18 1.87
N TRP A 143 18.19 -18.88 2.96
CA TRP A 143 19.38 -19.73 3.14
C TRP A 143 19.19 -21.18 2.66
N TRP A 144 18.05 -21.53 2.07
CA TRP A 144 17.79 -22.90 1.61
C TRP A 144 18.41 -23.15 0.23
N SER A 145 19.43 -24.01 0.18
CA SER A 145 20.15 -24.37 -1.04
C SER A 145 19.69 -25.71 -1.64
N GLU A 146 20.19 -26.01 -2.85
CA GLU A 146 20.02 -27.32 -3.49
C GLU A 146 20.68 -28.42 -2.66
N GLU A 147 21.90 -28.20 -2.15
CA GLU A 147 22.61 -29.10 -1.22
C GLU A 147 21.75 -29.46 0.01
N LEU A 148 21.07 -28.50 0.62
CA LEU A 148 20.17 -28.77 1.75
C LEU A 148 18.95 -29.62 1.35
N THR A 149 18.50 -29.49 0.11
CA THR A 149 17.39 -30.28 -0.43
C THR A 149 17.83 -31.72 -0.62
N GLU A 150 19.03 -31.96 -1.16
CA GLU A 150 19.61 -33.30 -1.30
C GLU A 150 19.80 -33.98 0.06
N LEU A 151 20.41 -33.29 1.01
CA LEU A 151 20.61 -33.80 2.38
C LEU A 151 19.27 -34.11 3.08
N TRP A 152 18.25 -33.28 2.86
CA TRP A 152 16.91 -33.52 3.38
C TRP A 152 16.25 -34.77 2.76
N ASN A 153 16.38 -34.95 1.45
CA ASN A 153 15.90 -36.14 0.75
C ASN A 153 16.57 -37.41 1.29
N ASP A 154 17.86 -37.30 1.58
CA ASP A 154 18.67 -38.36 2.18
C ASP A 154 18.22 -38.75 3.59
N VAL A 155 17.89 -37.75 4.42
CA VAL A 155 17.27 -37.95 5.74
C VAL A 155 15.93 -38.66 5.58
N CYS A 156 15.05 -38.17 4.70
CA CYS A 156 13.74 -38.78 4.45
C CYS A 156 13.84 -40.23 3.95
N ALA A 157 14.79 -40.51 3.05
CA ALA A 157 15.02 -41.85 2.51
C ALA A 157 15.49 -42.82 3.61
N SER A 158 16.47 -42.42 4.42
CA SER A 158 16.97 -43.25 5.52
C SER A 158 15.94 -43.46 6.64
N GLU A 159 15.12 -42.45 6.93
CA GLU A 159 14.01 -42.56 7.89
C GLU A 159 12.99 -43.60 7.42
N LYS A 160 12.60 -43.57 6.13
CA LYS A 160 11.69 -44.56 5.54
C LYS A 160 12.24 -45.98 5.64
N ILE A 161 13.53 -46.19 5.37
CA ILE A 161 14.18 -47.51 5.47
C ILE A 161 14.19 -48.00 6.93
N TRP A 162 14.54 -47.12 7.88
CA TRP A 162 14.56 -47.45 9.30
C TRP A 162 13.17 -47.82 9.84
N ILE A 163 12.13 -47.03 9.50
CA ILE A 163 10.75 -47.29 9.94
C ILE A 163 10.21 -48.60 9.37
N LYS A 164 10.52 -48.91 8.10
CA LYS A 164 10.05 -50.14 7.44
C LYS A 164 10.79 -51.41 7.86
N CYS A 165 11.96 -51.30 8.49
CA CYS A 165 12.74 -52.45 8.92
C CYS A 165 12.09 -53.19 10.10
N LYS A 166 11.75 -54.47 9.91
CA LYS A 166 11.13 -55.34 10.93
C LYS A 166 12.15 -56.15 11.76
N ILE A 167 13.38 -56.31 11.28
CA ILE A 167 14.42 -57.14 11.91
C ILE A 167 15.19 -56.30 12.95
N GLN A 168 15.19 -56.73 14.23
CA GLN A 168 15.72 -55.98 15.37
C GLN A 168 17.19 -55.51 15.19
N ASN A 169 18.08 -56.42 14.77
CA ASN A 169 19.51 -56.13 14.63
C ASN A 169 19.79 -55.15 13.48
N GLN A 170 19.12 -55.31 12.34
CA GLN A 170 19.22 -54.40 11.20
C GLN A 170 18.57 -53.04 11.49
N LYS A 171 17.48 -53.01 12.28
CA LYS A 171 16.81 -51.78 12.70
C LYS A 171 17.73 -50.87 13.51
N LYS A 172 18.60 -51.43 14.36
CA LYS A 172 19.63 -50.67 15.09
C LYS A 172 20.65 -50.04 14.13
N PHE A 173 21.10 -50.79 13.12
CA PHE A 173 21.99 -50.28 12.08
C PHE A 173 21.33 -49.14 11.27
N PHE A 174 20.12 -49.33 10.74
CA PHE A 174 19.42 -48.29 9.98
C PHE A 174 19.08 -47.05 10.82
N ARG A 175 18.79 -47.22 12.12
CA ARG A 175 18.66 -46.09 13.04
C ARG A 175 19.95 -45.26 13.09
N GLN A 176 21.11 -45.91 13.17
CA GLN A 176 22.40 -45.22 13.22
C GLN A 176 22.66 -44.45 11.91
N VAL A 177 22.33 -45.04 10.76
CA VAL A 177 22.42 -44.38 9.45
C VAL A 177 21.53 -43.13 9.40
N PHE A 178 20.27 -43.24 9.80
CA PHE A 178 19.35 -42.10 9.88
C PHE A 178 19.87 -41.00 10.80
N VAL A 179 20.33 -41.35 12.02
CA VAL A 179 20.88 -40.37 12.97
C VAL A 179 22.10 -39.65 12.39
N ASN A 180 22.98 -40.36 11.68
CA ASN A 180 24.15 -39.76 11.04
C ASN A 180 23.75 -38.79 9.93
N LYS A 181 22.82 -39.20 9.03
CA LYS A 181 22.31 -38.32 7.97
C LYS A 181 21.58 -37.10 8.52
N ARG A 182 20.79 -37.27 9.60
CA ARG A 182 20.13 -36.15 10.29
C ARG A 182 21.14 -35.18 10.91
N LYS A 183 22.18 -35.67 11.59
CA LYS A 183 23.27 -34.82 12.12
C LYS A 183 23.98 -34.05 11.02
N LEU A 184 24.23 -34.68 9.88
CA LEU A 184 24.84 -34.03 8.71
C LEU A 184 23.95 -32.89 8.19
N PHE A 185 22.67 -33.17 7.99
CA PHE A 185 21.67 -32.17 7.59
C PHE A 185 21.58 -31.01 8.60
N ASP A 186 21.45 -31.31 9.89
CA ASP A 186 21.34 -30.27 10.93
C ASP A 186 22.59 -29.37 10.95
N LYS A 187 23.80 -29.95 10.81
CA LYS A 187 25.05 -29.18 10.68
C LYS A 187 25.06 -28.30 9.43
N ALA A 188 24.64 -28.83 8.29
CA ALA A 188 24.57 -28.08 7.03
C ALA A 188 23.57 -26.92 7.14
N VAL A 189 22.40 -27.14 7.74
CA VAL A 189 21.40 -26.09 7.99
C VAL A 189 21.98 -24.97 8.86
N GLN A 190 22.69 -25.31 9.94
CA GLN A 190 23.31 -24.30 10.80
C GLN A 190 24.43 -23.54 10.09
N LYS A 191 25.21 -24.22 9.24
CA LYS A 191 26.24 -23.57 8.40
C LYS A 191 25.59 -22.58 7.42
N ALA A 192 24.57 -23.00 6.68
CA ALA A 192 23.86 -22.17 5.71
C ALA A 192 23.19 -20.95 6.36
N LYS A 193 22.54 -21.14 7.53
CA LYS A 193 21.98 -20.04 8.32
C LYS A 193 23.06 -19.02 8.72
N ARG A 194 24.19 -19.49 9.27
CA ARG A 194 25.28 -18.60 9.68
C ARG A 194 25.86 -17.84 8.50
N GLN A 195 26.14 -18.53 7.40
CA GLN A 195 26.66 -17.90 6.18
C GLN A 195 25.73 -16.82 5.66
N TYR A 196 24.42 -17.09 5.60
CA TYR A 196 23.43 -16.10 5.19
C TYR A 196 23.39 -14.88 6.13
N TRP A 197 23.44 -15.09 7.45
CA TRP A 197 23.45 -13.97 8.40
C TRP A 197 24.75 -13.16 8.35
N TYR A 198 25.89 -13.80 8.15
CA TYR A 198 27.17 -13.11 7.95
C TYR A 198 27.16 -12.27 6.66
N SER A 199 26.74 -12.85 5.53
CA SER A 199 26.66 -12.11 4.26
C SER A 199 25.66 -10.96 4.36
N MET A 200 24.54 -11.16 5.06
CA MET A 200 23.56 -10.10 5.30
C MET A 200 24.11 -8.97 6.18
N GLN A 201 24.87 -9.30 7.23
CA GLN A 201 25.51 -8.30 8.09
C GLN A 201 26.55 -7.47 7.30
N GLU A 202 27.35 -8.12 6.48
CA GLU A 202 28.32 -7.46 5.60
C GLU A 202 27.61 -6.55 4.59
N GLU A 203 26.55 -7.05 3.95
CA GLU A 203 25.72 -6.27 3.04
C GLU A 203 25.06 -5.05 3.70
N LEU A 204 24.67 -5.17 4.97
CA LEU A 204 24.12 -4.08 5.77
C LEU A 204 25.20 -3.04 6.08
N SER A 205 26.36 -3.49 6.56
CA SER A 205 27.52 -2.64 6.85
C SER A 205 27.94 -1.83 5.62
N ASN A 206 27.99 -2.48 4.45
CA ASN A 206 28.33 -1.85 3.18
C ASN A 206 27.24 -0.86 2.71
N SER A 207 25.98 -1.03 3.15
CA SER A 207 24.88 -0.15 2.79
C SER A 207 24.70 1.07 3.72
N CYS A 208 25.52 1.21 4.78
CA CYS A 208 25.42 2.32 5.73
C CYS A 208 25.54 3.70 5.05
N GLY A 209 26.25 3.80 3.92
CA GLY A 209 26.36 5.05 3.13
C GLY A 209 25.07 5.44 2.37
N ASN A 210 24.08 4.54 2.26
CA ASN A 210 22.79 4.81 1.62
C ASN A 210 21.64 4.44 2.57
N PRO A 211 21.12 5.40 3.35
CA PRO A 211 20.06 5.15 4.33
C PRO A 211 18.84 4.44 3.73
N LYS A 212 18.47 4.78 2.49
CA LYS A 212 17.30 4.18 1.82
C LYS A 212 17.51 2.69 1.54
N GLU A 213 18.70 2.32 1.08
CA GLU A 213 19.05 0.94 0.84
C GLU A 213 19.19 0.15 2.15
N PHE A 214 19.85 0.74 3.15
CA PHE A 214 20.02 0.17 4.48
C PHE A 214 18.66 -0.19 5.10
N TRP A 215 17.74 0.77 5.21
CA TRP A 215 16.41 0.52 5.79
C TRP A 215 15.58 -0.46 4.97
N ARG A 216 15.73 -0.48 3.64
CA ARG A 216 15.10 -1.48 2.77
C ARG A 216 15.61 -2.89 3.08
N LYS A 217 16.91 -3.08 3.30
CA LYS A 217 17.51 -4.37 3.65
C LYS A 217 17.09 -4.81 5.05
N ILE A 218 17.17 -3.92 6.04
CA ILE A 218 16.66 -4.16 7.41
C ILE A 218 15.19 -4.56 7.41
N GLY A 219 14.36 -3.89 6.62
CA GLY A 219 12.94 -4.21 6.50
C GLY A 219 12.67 -5.65 6.03
N LYS A 220 13.53 -6.22 5.18
CA LYS A 220 13.42 -7.61 4.69
C LYS A 220 13.80 -8.66 5.74
N ILE A 221 14.56 -8.27 6.77
CA ILE A 221 15.13 -9.19 7.77
C ILE A 221 14.10 -9.56 8.85
N GLY A 222 13.12 -8.69 9.13
CA GLY A 222 12.02 -9.04 10.05
C GLY A 222 11.24 -7.86 10.60
N VAL A 223 11.84 -6.67 10.68
CA VAL A 223 11.18 -5.49 11.26
C VAL A 223 10.10 -4.92 10.32
N GLY A 224 10.22 -5.15 9.01
CA GLY A 224 9.25 -4.65 8.02
C GLY A 224 7.97 -5.49 7.92
N SER A 225 8.04 -6.79 8.25
CA SER A 225 6.89 -7.71 8.16
C SER A 225 5.84 -7.52 9.25
N GLU A 226 6.18 -6.84 10.33
CA GLU A 226 5.27 -6.53 11.46
C GLU A 226 4.49 -5.23 11.24
N ARG A 227 4.88 -4.39 10.26
CA ARG A 227 4.09 -3.21 9.89
C ARG A 227 2.79 -3.68 9.26
N GLN A 228 1.70 -3.61 10.01
CA GLN A 228 0.35 -3.80 9.50
C GLN A 228 0.02 -2.64 8.55
N ASN A 229 0.41 -2.77 7.28
CA ASN A 229 0.04 -1.82 6.22
C ASN A 229 -1.37 -2.10 5.66
N TYR A 230 -2.20 -2.83 6.41
CA TYR A 230 -3.53 -3.22 5.97
C TYR A 230 -4.56 -2.39 6.72
N ILE A 231 -5.31 -1.61 5.96
CA ILE A 231 -6.51 -0.95 6.46
C ILE A 231 -7.64 -1.98 6.35
N PRO A 232 -8.28 -2.34 7.46
CA PRO A 232 -9.37 -3.30 7.42
C PRO A 232 -10.51 -2.76 6.57
N MET A 233 -11.15 -3.63 5.79
CA MET A 233 -12.44 -3.32 5.15
C MET A 233 -13.58 -3.44 6.16
N GLU A 234 -13.42 -2.79 7.30
CA GLU A 234 -14.35 -2.73 8.42
C GLU A 234 -14.29 -1.34 9.02
N VAL A 235 -15.42 -0.78 9.43
CA VAL A 235 -15.49 0.50 10.14
C VAL A 235 -16.37 0.40 11.37
N LYS A 236 -16.04 1.20 12.39
CA LYS A 236 -16.91 1.45 13.53
C LYS A 236 -17.88 2.58 13.17
N LEU A 237 -19.17 2.27 13.16
CA LEU A 237 -20.25 3.24 12.97
C LEU A 237 -20.49 4.04 14.25
N ASP A 238 -21.20 5.16 14.12
CA ASP A 238 -21.45 6.08 15.24
C ASP A 238 -22.33 5.45 16.33
N ASN A 239 -23.16 4.47 15.97
CA ASN A 239 -23.94 3.65 16.91
C ASN A 239 -23.10 2.59 17.66
N GLY A 240 -21.79 2.55 17.43
CA GLY A 240 -20.86 1.60 18.05
C GLY A 240 -20.78 0.23 17.36
N GLN A 241 -21.60 -0.05 16.35
CA GLN A 241 -21.56 -1.30 15.60
C GLN A 241 -20.41 -1.31 14.60
N ILE A 242 -19.93 -2.51 14.25
CA ILE A 242 -18.90 -2.68 13.22
C ILE A 242 -19.61 -3.11 11.94
N SER A 243 -19.39 -2.36 10.86
CA SER A 243 -19.81 -2.74 9.52
C SER A 243 -18.64 -3.22 8.69
N SER A 244 -18.85 -4.27 7.91
CA SER A 244 -17.94 -4.76 6.87
C SER A 244 -18.55 -4.61 5.48
N ASP A 245 -19.68 -3.91 5.36
CA ASP A 245 -20.28 -3.60 4.06
C ASP A 245 -19.41 -2.58 3.32
N LYS A 246 -19.15 -2.82 2.04
CA LYS A 246 -18.20 -2.02 1.28
C LYS A 246 -18.66 -0.58 1.11
N ASP A 247 -19.95 -0.36 0.84
CA ASP A 247 -20.46 0.97 0.57
C ASP A 247 -20.59 1.76 1.88
N GLU A 248 -21.02 1.12 2.97
CA GLU A 248 -20.99 1.73 4.31
C GLU A 248 -19.58 2.10 4.75
N VAL A 249 -18.59 1.21 4.56
CA VAL A 249 -17.18 1.49 4.85
C VAL A 249 -16.72 2.72 4.07
N LEU A 250 -16.87 2.73 2.74
CA LEU A 250 -16.40 3.84 1.90
C LEU A 250 -17.11 5.16 2.23
N ASN A 251 -18.41 5.12 2.53
CA ASN A 251 -19.17 6.29 2.92
C ASN A 251 -18.74 6.85 4.28
N LYS A 252 -18.50 5.99 5.28
CA LYS A 252 -17.99 6.42 6.60
C LYS A 252 -16.63 7.09 6.47
N TRP A 253 -15.71 6.49 5.72
CA TRP A 253 -14.41 7.11 5.40
C TRP A 253 -14.58 8.47 4.71
N LYS A 254 -15.45 8.57 3.70
CA LYS A 254 -15.70 9.82 2.98
C LYS A 254 -16.23 10.91 3.92
N CYS A 255 -17.25 10.59 4.72
CA CYS A 255 -17.89 11.55 5.61
C CYS A 255 -16.93 12.05 6.68
N ASP A 256 -16.21 11.15 7.36
CA ASP A 256 -15.29 11.53 8.44
C ASP A 256 -14.16 12.43 7.93
N PHE A 257 -13.55 12.10 6.78
CA PHE A 257 -12.52 12.93 6.19
C PHE A 257 -13.07 14.25 5.63
N SER A 258 -14.26 14.24 5.02
CA SER A 258 -14.92 15.46 4.56
C SER A 258 -15.18 16.41 5.72
N ASN A 259 -15.73 15.92 6.82
CA ASN A 259 -16.02 16.74 8.00
C ASN A 259 -14.72 17.23 8.68
N MET A 260 -13.65 16.43 8.63
CA MET A 260 -12.36 16.84 9.19
C MET A 260 -11.69 17.96 8.39
N PHE A 261 -11.77 17.93 7.05
CA PHE A 261 -11.12 18.91 6.18
C PHE A 261 -11.98 20.14 5.88
N ASN A 262 -13.30 19.99 5.85
CA ASN A 262 -14.25 21.06 5.53
C ASN A 262 -14.97 21.54 6.80
N ARG A 263 -14.27 21.70 7.92
CA ARG A 263 -14.88 22.31 9.10
C ARG A 263 -15.32 23.71 8.71
N ASN A 264 -16.62 23.97 8.80
CA ASN A 264 -17.16 25.32 8.82
C ASN A 264 -16.70 25.93 10.14
N ASP A 265 -15.46 26.42 10.20
CA ASP A 265 -15.14 27.41 11.20
C ASP A 265 -15.96 28.65 10.80
N ASP A 266 -17.08 28.85 11.49
CA ASP A 266 -17.84 30.12 11.54
C ASP A 266 -17.00 31.26 12.14
N SER A 267 -15.66 31.10 12.25
CA SER A 267 -14.80 32.27 12.19
C SER A 267 -14.94 32.80 10.77
N ASP A 268 -15.93 33.69 10.62
CA ASP A 268 -15.85 34.80 9.69
C ASP A 268 -14.40 35.28 9.73
N VAL A 269 -13.59 34.78 8.81
CA VAL A 269 -12.48 35.57 8.32
C VAL A 269 -13.22 36.72 7.66
N ASN A 270 -13.51 37.73 8.46
CA ASN A 270 -13.63 39.10 8.00
C ASN A 270 -12.31 39.31 7.25
N ILE A 271 -12.27 38.88 5.99
CA ILE A 271 -11.41 39.48 5.01
C ILE A 271 -11.95 40.89 5.01
N CYS A 272 -11.38 41.71 5.87
CA CYS A 272 -11.66 43.12 5.89
C CYS A 272 -11.48 43.51 4.43
N GLU A 273 -12.56 43.94 3.78
CA GLU A 273 -12.50 44.84 2.64
C GLU A 273 -11.91 46.17 3.15
N ASN A 274 -10.72 46.10 3.75
CA ASN A 274 -9.85 47.24 3.78
C ASN A 274 -9.39 47.35 2.35
N ASP A 275 -9.63 48.49 1.72
CA ASP A 275 -8.96 48.90 0.50
C ASP A 275 -7.46 48.64 0.70
N VAL A 276 -6.99 47.49 0.24
CA VAL A 276 -5.57 47.18 0.21
C VAL A 276 -5.05 48.08 -0.89
N ASP A 277 -4.31 49.12 -0.53
CA ASP A 277 -3.52 49.87 -1.49
C ASP A 277 -2.80 48.84 -2.36
N VAL A 278 -3.14 48.79 -3.66
CA VAL A 278 -2.49 47.89 -4.61
C VAL A 278 -1.05 48.36 -4.72
N ILE A 279 -0.18 47.78 -3.91
CA ILE A 279 1.27 47.98 -4.01
C ILE A 279 1.67 47.20 -5.25
N TYR A 280 1.79 47.88 -6.38
CA TYR A 280 2.44 47.36 -7.56
C TYR A 280 3.92 47.19 -7.24
N ASP A 281 4.36 45.94 -7.18
CA ASP A 281 5.77 45.60 -7.12
C ASP A 281 6.14 45.06 -8.50
N ASP A 282 6.80 45.90 -9.30
CA ASP A 282 7.22 45.57 -10.67
C ASP A 282 8.05 44.28 -10.74
N MET A 283 8.69 43.84 -9.63
CA MET A 283 9.39 42.55 -9.58
C MET A 283 8.45 41.36 -9.35
N LEU A 284 7.39 41.51 -8.55
CA LEU A 284 6.46 40.42 -8.23
C LEU A 284 5.38 40.23 -9.30
N ASP A 285 5.08 41.28 -10.07
CA ASP A 285 4.08 41.28 -11.16
C ASP A 285 4.66 40.91 -12.53
N CYS A 286 5.93 40.46 -12.58
CA CYS A 286 6.57 39.98 -13.80
C CYS A 286 6.08 38.58 -14.22
N GLU A 287 6.19 38.27 -15.52
CA GLU A 287 5.94 36.92 -16.03
C GLU A 287 6.88 35.91 -15.36
N ILE A 288 6.33 34.75 -15.01
CA ILE A 288 7.08 33.62 -14.50
C ILE A 288 8.06 33.16 -15.59
N SER A 289 9.34 33.21 -15.26
CA SER A 289 10.44 32.78 -16.12
C SER A 289 10.64 31.26 -16.07
N VAL A 290 11.21 30.72 -17.15
CA VAL A 290 11.60 29.30 -17.23
C VAL A 290 12.61 28.93 -16.13
N GLU A 291 13.48 29.88 -15.74
CA GLU A 291 14.51 29.68 -14.73
C GLU A 291 13.91 29.51 -13.32
N GLU A 292 12.86 30.26 -12.98
CA GLU A 292 12.14 30.09 -11.70
C GLU A 292 11.50 28.70 -11.61
N VAL A 293 10.80 28.28 -12.68
CA VAL A 293 10.19 26.95 -12.75
C VAL A 293 11.28 25.87 -12.66
N PHE A 294 12.40 26.06 -13.36
CA PHE A 294 13.54 25.14 -13.32
C PHE A 294 14.11 25.00 -11.90
N ASN A 295 14.29 26.11 -11.18
CA ASN A 295 14.84 26.11 -9.83
C ASN A 295 13.95 25.35 -8.84
N VAL A 296 12.63 25.56 -8.89
CA VAL A 296 11.66 24.80 -8.08
C VAL A 296 11.65 23.31 -8.45
N LEU A 297 11.72 23.00 -9.75
CA LEU A 297 11.73 21.63 -10.25
C LEU A 297 13.01 20.87 -9.89
N LYS A 298 14.15 21.55 -9.90
CA LYS A 298 15.46 21.01 -9.49
C LYS A 298 15.45 20.62 -8.01
N CYS A 299 14.82 21.43 -7.16
CA CYS A 299 14.64 21.16 -5.73
C CYS A 299 13.63 20.03 -5.44
N SER A 300 12.80 19.67 -6.43
CA SER A 300 11.78 18.63 -6.27
C SER A 300 12.37 17.21 -6.27
N LYS A 301 12.02 16.45 -5.22
CA LYS A 301 12.56 15.10 -4.95
C LYS A 301 11.97 14.04 -5.90
N ASN A 302 12.84 13.25 -6.53
CA ASN A 302 12.45 12.09 -7.34
C ASN A 302 11.84 10.95 -6.50
N GLY A 303 11.09 10.08 -7.16
CA GLY A 303 10.51 8.85 -6.61
C GLY A 303 9.30 9.11 -5.71
N LYS A 304 8.67 10.27 -5.83
CA LYS A 304 7.41 10.61 -5.14
C LYS A 304 6.23 10.07 -5.95
N SER A 305 5.14 9.79 -5.26
CA SER A 305 3.90 9.36 -5.91
C SER A 305 3.27 10.53 -6.68
N PRO A 306 2.81 10.32 -7.93
CA PRO A 306 2.08 11.34 -8.67
C PRO A 306 0.70 11.60 -8.06
N GLY A 307 0.08 12.71 -8.46
CA GLY A 307 -1.27 13.07 -8.05
C GLY A 307 -2.35 12.39 -8.89
N TYR A 308 -3.52 13.02 -8.93
CA TYR A 308 -4.67 12.56 -9.72
C TYR A 308 -4.41 12.53 -11.24
N ASP A 309 -3.53 13.40 -11.71
CA ASP A 309 -3.05 13.47 -13.10
C ASP A 309 -2.15 12.29 -13.49
N GLU A 310 -1.62 11.53 -12.53
CA GLU A 310 -0.73 10.39 -12.72
C GLU A 310 0.62 10.70 -13.41
N ILE A 311 1.01 11.98 -13.49
CA ILE A 311 2.29 12.42 -14.09
C ILE A 311 3.35 12.54 -12.99
N PRO A 312 4.42 11.72 -13.00
CA PRO A 312 5.49 11.80 -12.01
C PRO A 312 6.44 12.99 -12.26
N VAL A 313 7.10 13.47 -11.20
CA VAL A 313 8.00 14.64 -11.23
C VAL A 313 9.16 14.50 -12.21
N GLU A 314 9.64 13.27 -12.41
CA GLU A 314 10.75 12.99 -13.32
C GLU A 314 10.45 13.35 -14.78
N LEU A 315 9.18 13.28 -15.20
CA LEU A 315 8.79 13.65 -16.56
C LEU A 315 8.82 15.17 -16.76
N TYR A 316 8.50 15.95 -15.74
CA TYR A 316 8.58 17.41 -15.81
C TYR A 316 10.01 17.92 -16.00
N LYS A 317 11.03 17.11 -15.70
CA LYS A 317 12.46 17.46 -15.86
C LYS A 317 12.95 17.47 -17.31
N ASN A 318 12.10 17.11 -18.28
CA ASN A 318 12.40 17.29 -19.69
C ASN A 318 12.20 18.77 -20.11
N GLN A 319 13.07 19.27 -20.99
CA GLN A 319 13.05 20.70 -21.39
C GLN A 319 11.74 21.12 -22.05
N THR A 320 11.15 20.29 -22.90
CA THR A 320 9.85 20.55 -23.52
C THR A 320 8.77 20.68 -22.47
N MET A 321 8.74 19.76 -21.50
CA MET A 321 7.78 19.82 -20.39
C MET A 321 7.94 21.08 -19.55
N LEU A 322 9.19 21.46 -19.25
CA LEU A 322 9.50 22.67 -18.50
C LEU A 322 8.99 23.93 -19.20
N ASN A 323 9.27 24.07 -20.50
CA ASN A 323 8.82 25.21 -21.30
C ASN A 323 7.28 25.28 -21.38
N ALA A 324 6.64 24.14 -21.64
CA ALA A 324 5.18 24.07 -21.69
C ALA A 324 4.54 24.39 -20.34
N LEU A 325 5.12 23.88 -19.24
CA LEU A 325 4.62 24.14 -17.88
C LEU A 325 4.74 25.63 -17.51
N THR A 326 5.82 26.29 -17.92
CA THR A 326 6.03 27.72 -17.69
C THR A 326 4.91 28.55 -18.34
N ARG A 327 4.57 28.26 -19.60
CA ARG A 327 3.44 28.92 -20.28
C ARG A 327 2.10 28.67 -19.62
N VAL A 328 1.85 27.42 -19.19
CA VAL A 328 0.64 27.09 -18.40
C VAL A 328 0.60 27.89 -17.10
N PHE A 329 1.73 28.08 -16.43
CA PHE A 329 1.81 28.87 -15.20
C PHE A 329 1.53 30.35 -15.43
N ASN A 330 2.07 30.95 -16.50
CA ASN A 330 1.76 32.33 -16.86
C ASN A 330 0.27 32.53 -17.17
N ILE A 331 -0.36 31.62 -17.96
CA ILE A 331 -1.81 31.66 -18.17
C ILE A 331 -2.58 31.63 -16.84
N CYS A 332 -2.15 30.79 -15.88
CA CYS A 332 -2.79 30.72 -14.58
C CYS A 332 -2.57 31.98 -13.73
N PHE A 333 -1.36 32.52 -13.78
CA PHE A 333 -0.95 33.74 -13.06
C PHE A 333 -1.71 34.96 -13.58
N ASP A 334 -1.67 35.23 -14.88
CA ASP A 334 -2.30 36.39 -15.51
C ASP A 334 -3.83 36.38 -15.37
N SER A 335 -4.43 35.18 -15.44
CA SER A 335 -5.89 35.05 -15.41
C SER A 335 -6.47 34.92 -14.00
N GLY A 336 -5.62 34.72 -12.98
CA GLY A 336 -6.01 34.40 -11.61
C GLY A 336 -6.78 33.09 -11.46
N LYS A 337 -6.74 32.20 -12.46
CA LYS A 337 -7.53 30.96 -12.51
C LYS A 337 -6.62 29.76 -12.69
N VAL A 338 -6.91 28.67 -11.97
CA VAL A 338 -6.15 27.42 -12.02
C VAL A 338 -7.02 26.25 -12.51
N PRO A 339 -6.43 25.19 -13.10
CA PRO A 339 -7.17 24.00 -13.49
C PRO A 339 -7.90 23.35 -12.32
N ALA A 340 -9.17 23.00 -12.49
CA ALA A 340 -9.96 22.29 -11.49
C ALA A 340 -9.32 20.94 -11.10
N MET A 341 -8.53 20.33 -11.99
CA MET A 341 -7.76 19.13 -11.69
C MET A 341 -6.70 19.36 -10.59
N TRP A 342 -6.16 20.56 -10.43
CA TRP A 342 -5.24 20.88 -9.34
C TRP A 342 -5.90 20.81 -7.96
N SER A 343 -7.21 21.00 -7.90
CA SER A 343 -8.02 20.83 -6.69
C SER A 343 -8.38 19.35 -6.40
N LYS A 344 -8.04 18.42 -7.29
CA LYS A 344 -8.30 16.97 -7.10
C LYS A 344 -7.08 16.30 -6.48
N GLY A 345 -7.24 15.76 -5.28
CA GLY A 345 -6.21 15.01 -4.57
C GLY A 345 -6.63 13.59 -4.22
N ILE A 346 -5.66 12.66 -4.19
CA ILE A 346 -5.89 11.29 -3.70
C ILE A 346 -5.50 11.24 -2.22
N ILE A 347 -6.48 11.01 -1.34
CA ILE A 347 -6.21 10.87 0.09
C ILE A 347 -5.65 9.47 0.37
N THR A 348 -4.43 9.42 0.90
CA THR A 348 -3.77 8.19 1.35
C THR A 348 -3.75 8.17 2.89
N PRO A 349 -4.60 7.35 3.53
CA PRO A 349 -4.64 7.24 4.99
C PRO A 349 -3.42 6.53 5.57
N ILE A 350 -2.81 7.12 6.59
CA ILE A 350 -1.67 6.58 7.33
C ILE A 350 -2.02 6.48 8.82
N PRO A 351 -1.88 5.31 9.48
CA PRO A 351 -2.19 5.18 10.90
C PRO A 351 -1.49 6.23 11.77
N LYS A 352 -2.21 6.84 12.71
CA LYS A 352 -1.63 7.80 13.67
C LYS A 352 -0.72 7.10 14.68
N SER A 353 -1.16 5.94 15.18
CA SER A 353 -0.47 5.09 16.15
C SER A 353 -0.64 3.61 15.78
N SER A 354 0.23 2.75 16.30
CA SER A 354 0.04 1.29 16.25
C SER A 354 -1.02 0.78 17.24
N THR A 355 -1.44 1.62 18.19
CA THR A 355 -2.40 1.27 19.26
C THR A 355 -3.82 1.76 19.02
N SER A 356 -4.02 2.63 18.03
CA SER A 356 -5.35 3.18 17.70
C SER A 356 -6.20 2.14 16.98
N ASP A 357 -7.52 2.22 17.16
CA ASP A 357 -8.46 1.30 16.50
C ASP A 357 -8.39 1.48 14.97
N PRO A 358 -7.96 0.46 14.21
CA PRO A 358 -7.85 0.57 12.76
C PRO A 358 -9.21 0.63 12.05
N ARG A 359 -10.32 0.42 12.77
CA ARG A 359 -11.69 0.53 12.25
C ARG A 359 -12.25 1.96 12.34
N ASP A 360 -11.53 2.87 12.97
CA ASP A 360 -11.91 4.27 13.05
C ASP A 360 -11.13 5.08 12.00
N PRO A 361 -11.79 5.65 10.97
CA PRO A 361 -11.12 6.49 9.97
C PRO A 361 -10.35 7.67 10.57
N LEU A 362 -10.82 8.24 11.69
CA LEU A 362 -10.19 9.37 12.37
C LEU A 362 -8.89 8.97 13.09
N SER A 363 -8.62 7.67 13.23
CA SER A 363 -7.34 7.15 13.71
C SER A 363 -6.23 7.19 12.64
N TYR A 364 -6.52 7.72 11.45
CA TYR A 364 -5.57 7.89 10.35
C TYR A 364 -5.29 9.37 10.03
N ARG A 365 -4.09 9.66 9.53
CA ARG A 365 -3.73 10.93 8.87
C ARG A 365 -4.02 10.79 7.38
N GLY A 366 -4.88 11.65 6.83
CA GLY A 366 -5.14 11.69 5.39
C GLY A 366 -4.06 12.51 4.69
N ILE A 367 -3.07 11.85 4.09
CA ILE A 367 -2.06 12.54 3.29
C ILE A 367 -2.58 12.67 1.86
N THR A 368 -2.77 13.90 1.40
CA THR A 368 -3.28 14.17 0.06
C THR A 368 -2.17 14.17 -0.98
N LEU A 369 -2.29 13.31 -1.99
CA LEU A 369 -1.46 13.31 -3.17
C LEU A 369 -2.05 14.29 -4.20
N ALA A 370 -1.62 15.55 -4.13
CA ALA A 370 -1.96 16.56 -5.13
C ALA A 370 -1.10 16.42 -6.41
N PRO A 371 -1.58 16.90 -7.58
CA PRO A 371 -0.83 16.97 -8.84
C PRO A 371 0.54 17.59 -8.67
N VAL A 372 1.51 17.13 -9.46
CA VAL A 372 2.88 17.64 -9.37
C VAL A 372 2.96 19.06 -9.91
N SER A 373 2.30 19.32 -11.04
CA SER A 373 2.13 20.65 -11.62
C SER A 373 1.64 21.69 -10.61
N TYR A 374 0.59 21.37 -9.85
CA TYR A 374 0.06 22.23 -8.79
C TYR A 374 1.12 22.56 -7.73
N LYS A 375 1.85 21.55 -7.25
CA LYS A 375 2.91 21.75 -6.24
C LYS A 375 4.06 22.59 -6.77
N LEU A 376 4.41 22.42 -8.05
CA LEU A 376 5.43 23.23 -8.71
C LEU A 376 4.96 24.68 -8.83
N TYR A 377 3.71 24.92 -9.23
CA TYR A 377 3.14 26.27 -9.31
C TYR A 377 3.16 26.97 -7.95
N CYS A 378 2.65 26.33 -6.89
CA CYS A 378 2.74 26.89 -5.53
C CYS A 378 4.19 27.10 -5.09
N GLY A 379 5.11 26.22 -5.50
CA GLY A 379 6.54 26.37 -5.21
C GLY A 379 7.13 27.62 -5.86
N VAL A 380 6.75 27.91 -7.12
CA VAL A 380 7.17 29.11 -7.85
C VAL A 380 6.62 30.36 -7.17
N LEU A 381 5.32 30.40 -6.88
CA LEU A 381 4.70 31.55 -6.20
C LEU A 381 5.29 31.84 -4.82
N ASN A 382 5.71 30.80 -4.08
CA ASN A 382 6.35 30.96 -2.78
C ASN A 382 7.85 31.29 -2.86
N SER A 383 8.44 31.31 -4.06
CA SER A 383 9.86 31.63 -4.27
C SER A 383 10.08 33.00 -4.93
N LEU A 384 9.00 33.73 -5.22
CA LEU A 384 9.03 35.13 -5.59
C LEU A 384 9.27 35.96 -4.31
N ASP A 385 10.52 35.97 -3.82
CA ASP A 385 11.01 36.72 -2.66
C ASP A 385 12.36 37.39 -2.98
#